data_AF-A0A645CCN1-F1
#
_entry.id   AF-A0A645CCN1-F1
#
_cell.length_a   1.000
_cell.length_b   1.000
_cell.length_c   1.000
_cell.angle_alpha   90.00
_cell.angle_beta   90.00
_cell.angle_gamma   90.00
#
_symmetry.space_group_name_H-M   'P 1'
#
loop_
_entity.id
_entity.type
_entity.pdbx_description
1 polymer ?
#
loop_
_entity_poly.entity_id
_entity_poly.type
_entity_poly.pdbx_seq_one_letter_code
_entity_poly.pdbx_strand_id
1 'polypeptide(L)'
;MPEVMQRYCPIPETDEQFLLTSRLCLEAGLTAISRHAGRLRHYYTPQGRATAAEGKDLSLVKTIVGTGGALTRLPERERILRQLADCNAGGAMLYPKPGTMRLAFDEQYIMASLGVLAKTCPYAAKELLMKSLRFV
;
A
#
# COMPACT_ATOMS: atom_id res chain seq x y z
N MET A 1 21.37 18.51 10.69
CA MET A 1 20.36 17.77 9.89
C MET A 1 20.75 17.86 8.42
N PRO A 2 20.55 16.80 7.61
CA PRO A 2 20.78 16.86 6.16
C PRO A 2 20.07 18.04 5.50
N GLU A 3 20.65 18.63 4.45
CA GLU A 3 20.11 19.82 3.77
C GLU A 3 18.69 19.58 3.22
N VAL A 4 18.46 18.42 2.61
CA VAL A 4 17.13 17.98 2.14
C VAL A 4 16.05 18.03 3.21
N MET A 5 16.39 17.79 4.49
CA MET A 5 15.42 17.85 5.60
C MET A 5 15.11 19.28 6.02
N GLN A 6 16.08 20.20 5.90
CA GLN A 6 15.90 21.59 6.31
C GLN A 6 15.00 22.37 5.33
N ARG A 7 14.97 21.93 4.06
CA ARG A 7 14.18 22.56 2.98
C ARG A 7 13.12 21.61 2.43
N TYR A 8 12.67 20.62 3.19
CA TYR A 8 11.72 19.65 2.69
C TYR A 8 10.33 20.28 2.46
N CYS A 9 9.81 20.12 1.24
CA CYS A 9 8.52 20.66 0.83
C CYS A 9 7.44 19.55 0.83
N PRO A 10 6.16 19.87 1.06
CA PRO A 10 5.07 18.89 0.92
C PRO A 10 4.97 18.28 -0.49
N ILE A 11 5.29 19.07 -1.52
CA ILE A 11 5.42 18.62 -2.91
C ILE A 11 6.92 18.69 -3.24
N PRO A 12 7.57 17.56 -3.56
CA PRO A 12 9.00 17.56 -3.85
C PRO A 12 9.30 18.30 -5.16
N GLU A 13 10.36 19.09 -5.15
CA GLU A 13 10.80 19.92 -6.29
C GLU A 13 12.20 19.53 -6.79
N THR A 14 13.04 18.97 -5.92
CA THR A 14 14.41 18.57 -6.24
C THR A 14 14.58 17.06 -6.19
N ASP A 15 15.58 16.53 -6.89
CA ASP A 15 15.86 15.09 -6.92
C ASP A 15 16.07 14.49 -5.51
N GLU A 16 16.76 15.20 -4.63
CA GLU A 16 16.94 14.77 -3.24
C GLU A 16 15.62 14.69 -2.47
N GLN A 17 14.72 15.65 -2.69
CA GLN A 17 13.39 15.61 -2.07
C GLN A 17 12.58 14.45 -2.63
N PHE A 18 12.60 14.21 -3.95
CA PHE A 18 11.93 13.06 -4.57
C PHE A 18 12.44 11.73 -3.98
N LEU A 19 13.76 11.56 -3.85
CA LEU A 19 14.35 10.37 -3.24
C LEU A 19 13.90 10.18 -1.79
N LEU A 20 13.90 11.25 -1.00
CA LEU A 20 13.43 11.22 0.38
C LEU A 20 11.93 10.90 0.45
N THR A 21 11.09 11.54 -0.36
CA THR A 21 9.64 11.29 -0.40
C THR A 21 9.34 9.86 -0.83
N SER A 22 10.04 9.32 -1.85
CA SER A 22 9.94 7.92 -2.28
C SER A 22 10.26 6.97 -1.12
N ARG A 23 11.35 7.23 -0.39
CA ARG A 23 11.73 6.40 0.77
C ARG A 23 10.68 6.48 1.89
N LEU A 24 10.23 7.69 2.24
CA LEU A 24 9.22 7.89 3.28
C LEU A 24 7.90 7.21 2.90
N CYS A 25 7.48 7.30 1.64
CA CYS A 25 6.27 6.65 1.14
C CYS A 25 6.34 5.13 1.31
N LEU A 26 7.48 4.51 0.96
CA LEU A 26 7.70 3.09 1.15
C LEU A 26 7.66 2.70 2.64
N GLU A 27 8.42 3.39 3.48
CA GLU A 27 8.49 3.07 4.92
C GLU A 27 7.14 3.25 5.62
N ALA A 28 6.40 4.31 5.27
CA ALA A 28 5.05 4.54 5.77
C ALA A 28 4.10 3.42 5.34
N GLY A 29 4.16 2.98 4.07
CA GLY A 29 3.36 1.87 3.57
C GLY A 29 3.69 0.54 4.25
N LEU A 30 4.98 0.20 4.38
CA LEU A 30 5.44 -1.01 5.07
C LEU A 30 5.00 -1.03 6.53
N THR A 31 5.15 0.12 7.22
CA THR A 31 4.70 0.30 8.60
C THR A 31 3.19 0.13 8.72
N ALA A 32 2.42 0.73 7.80
CA ALA A 32 0.97 0.59 7.78
C ALA A 32 0.55 -0.87 7.58
N ILE A 33 1.13 -1.59 6.62
CA ILE A 33 0.81 -3.01 6.37
C ILE A 33 1.16 -3.85 7.59
N SER A 34 2.35 -3.70 8.17
CA SER A 34 2.80 -4.44 9.36
C SER A 34 1.87 -4.25 10.56
N ARG A 35 1.25 -3.07 10.70
CA ARG A 35 0.28 -2.76 11.76
C ARG A 35 -1.12 -3.34 11.53
N HIS A 36 -1.51 -3.58 10.27
CA HIS A 36 -2.88 -3.98 9.92
C HIS A 36 -3.01 -5.43 9.49
N ALA A 37 -1.96 -6.02 8.92
CA ALA A 37 -1.92 -7.45 8.62
C ALA A 37 -1.69 -8.23 9.91
N GLY A 38 -2.45 -9.30 10.12
CA GLY A 38 -2.19 -10.25 11.18
C GLY A 38 -0.90 -11.02 10.95
N ARG A 39 -0.50 -11.86 11.91
CA ARG A 39 0.74 -12.64 11.87
C ARG A 39 0.52 -14.07 12.36
N LEU A 40 1.38 -14.97 11.90
CA LEU A 40 1.51 -16.30 12.48
C LEU A 40 2.38 -16.21 13.74
N ARG A 41 1.83 -16.63 14.87
CA ARG A 41 2.55 -16.80 16.13
C ARG A 41 2.84 -18.26 16.39
N HIS A 42 4.08 -18.54 16.79
CA HIS A 42 4.50 -19.86 17.23
C HIS A 42 4.46 -19.93 18.75
N TYR A 43 3.81 -20.95 19.28
CA TYR A 43 3.82 -21.30 20.70
C TYR A 43 4.55 -22.61 20.87
N TYR A 44 5.30 -22.74 21.94
CA TYR A 44 5.98 -23.98 22.30
C TYR A 44 5.21 -24.59 23.46
N THR A 45 4.58 -25.74 23.22
CA THR A 45 3.85 -26.51 24.21
C THR A 45 4.64 -27.79 24.55
N PRO A 46 4.27 -28.51 25.63
CA PRO A 46 4.84 -29.82 25.91
C PRO A 46 4.67 -30.84 24.78
N GLN A 47 3.68 -30.65 23.88
CA GLN A 47 3.48 -31.49 22.69
C GLN A 47 4.26 -31.02 21.45
N GLY A 48 5.00 -29.91 21.53
CA GLY A 48 5.82 -29.36 20.43
C GLY A 48 5.40 -27.96 19.99
N ARG A 49 5.74 -27.60 18.74
CA ARG A 49 5.45 -26.26 18.19
C ARG A 49 4.02 -26.18 17.66
N ALA A 50 3.19 -25.37 18.31
CA ALA A 50 1.89 -24.94 17.80
C ALA A 50 2.02 -23.62 17.04
N THR A 51 1.18 -23.39 16.04
CA THR A 51 1.11 -22.11 15.31
C THR A 51 -0.33 -21.61 15.33
N ALA A 52 -0.54 -20.34 15.67
CA ALA A 52 -1.84 -19.70 15.56
C ALA A 52 -1.76 -18.40 14.76
N ALA A 53 -2.89 -18.02 14.18
CA ALA A 53 -3.08 -16.76 13.47
C ALA A 53 -3.59 -15.69 14.47
N GLU A 54 -2.92 -14.55 14.56
CA GLU A 54 -3.36 -13.39 15.37
C GLU A 54 -3.57 -12.17 14.47
N GLY A 55 -4.65 -11.42 14.69
CA GLY A 55 -4.96 -10.19 13.94
C GLY A 55 -5.81 -10.41 12.69
N LYS A 56 -5.82 -9.43 11.77
CA LYS A 56 -6.66 -9.45 10.58
C LYS A 56 -6.03 -10.29 9.46
N ASP A 57 -6.77 -11.25 8.95
CA ASP A 57 -6.33 -12.03 7.81
C ASP A 57 -6.55 -11.27 6.49
N LEU A 58 -5.45 -10.89 5.83
CA LEU A 58 -5.45 -10.27 4.51
C LEU A 58 -4.91 -11.22 3.42
N SER A 59 -4.68 -12.49 3.74
CA SER A 59 -4.00 -13.45 2.85
C SER A 59 -4.73 -13.68 1.53
N LEU A 60 -6.04 -13.39 1.47
CA LEU A 60 -6.88 -13.52 0.28
C LEU A 60 -7.04 -12.23 -0.53
N VAL A 61 -6.41 -11.12 -0.12
CA VAL A 61 -6.42 -9.88 -0.90
C VAL A 61 -5.72 -10.10 -2.23
N LYS A 62 -6.38 -9.74 -3.33
CA LYS A 62 -5.89 -9.98 -4.70
C LYS A 62 -5.36 -8.72 -5.39
N THR A 63 -5.65 -7.55 -4.82
CA THR A 63 -5.35 -6.27 -5.46
C THR A 63 -4.97 -5.25 -4.40
N ILE A 64 -3.88 -4.54 -4.66
CA ILE A 64 -3.48 -3.36 -3.92
C ILE A 64 -3.65 -2.14 -4.83
N VAL A 65 -4.30 -1.10 -4.31
CA VAL A 65 -4.56 0.13 -5.06
C VAL A 65 -3.68 1.25 -4.51
N GLY A 66 -2.78 1.78 -5.34
CA GLY A 66 -2.03 3.00 -5.07
C GLY A 66 -2.92 4.22 -5.30
N THR A 67 -3.25 4.92 -4.23
CA THR A 67 -3.98 6.21 -4.25
C THR A 67 -3.28 7.20 -3.32
N GLY A 68 -3.70 8.46 -3.32
CA GLY A 68 -3.00 9.53 -2.61
C GLY A 68 -1.96 10.23 -3.48
N GLY A 69 -1.50 11.40 -3.04
CA GLY A 69 -0.52 12.19 -3.79
C GLY A 69 0.77 11.42 -4.12
N ALA A 70 1.36 10.74 -3.13
CA ALA A 70 2.64 10.04 -3.32
C ALA A 70 2.54 8.88 -4.33
N LEU A 71 1.61 7.94 -4.13
CA LEU A 71 1.45 6.77 -5.01
C LEU A 71 0.80 7.10 -6.36
N THR A 72 0.28 8.32 -6.54
CA THR A 72 -0.23 8.78 -7.84
C THR A 72 0.80 9.62 -8.59
N ARG A 73 1.65 10.39 -7.91
CA ARG A 73 2.50 11.41 -8.56
C ARG A 73 3.99 11.08 -8.57
N LEU A 74 4.49 10.25 -7.66
CA LEU A 74 5.92 9.91 -7.65
C LEU A 74 6.30 9.08 -8.88
N PRO A 75 7.43 9.38 -9.54
CA PRO A 75 7.90 8.58 -10.68
C PRO A 75 8.07 7.09 -10.34
N GLU A 76 8.51 6.79 -9.12
CA GLU A 76 8.79 5.43 -8.66
C GLU A 76 7.58 4.70 -8.05
N ARG A 77 6.37 5.24 -8.21
CA ARG A 77 5.14 4.71 -7.59
C ARG A 77 4.90 3.22 -7.84
N GLU A 78 5.22 2.72 -9.04
CA GLU A 78 5.08 1.30 -9.38
C GLU A 78 6.04 0.41 -8.60
N ARG A 79 7.30 0.83 -8.50
CA ARG A 79 8.32 0.15 -7.71
C ARG A 79 7.93 0.10 -6.24
N ILE A 80 7.47 1.23 -5.70
CA ILE A 80 7.04 1.34 -4.29
C ILE A 80 5.84 0.41 -4.05
N LEU A 81 4.77 0.51 -4.85
CA LEU A 81 3.57 -0.30 -4.65
C LEU A 81 3.86 -1.79 -4.81
N ARG A 82 4.78 -2.17 -5.71
CA ARG A 82 5.25 -3.55 -5.83
C ARG A 82 5.96 -4.04 -4.57
N GLN A 83 6.87 -3.23 -4.01
CA GLN A 83 7.54 -3.56 -2.75
C GLN A 83 6.54 -3.69 -1.58
N LEU A 84 5.50 -2.87 -1.54
CA LEU A 84 4.41 -3.01 -0.57
C LEU A 84 3.61 -4.29 -0.78
N ALA A 85 3.31 -4.64 -2.03
CA ALA A 85 2.61 -5.87 -2.37
C ALA A 85 3.41 -7.13 -1.96
N ASP A 86 4.72 -7.06 -2.10
CA ASP A 86 5.62 -8.21 -1.94
C ASP A 86 6.32 -8.22 -0.58
N CYS A 87 5.87 -7.43 0.39
CA CYS A 87 6.53 -7.27 1.68
C CYS A 87 6.44 -8.51 2.60
N ASN A 88 5.69 -9.55 2.23
CA ASN A 88 5.56 -10.80 2.99
C ASN A 88 6.53 -11.91 2.54
N ALA A 89 7.77 -11.56 2.20
CA ALA A 89 8.78 -12.51 1.74
C ALA A 89 9.07 -13.63 2.76
N GLY A 90 9.03 -13.32 4.06
CA GLY A 90 9.26 -14.29 5.14
C GLY A 90 8.05 -15.16 5.49
N GLY A 91 6.87 -14.91 4.90
CA GLY A 91 5.65 -15.70 5.13
C GLY A 91 5.08 -15.63 6.55
N ALA A 92 5.58 -14.74 7.41
CA ALA A 92 5.15 -14.63 8.81
C ALA A 92 3.89 -13.78 8.99
N MET A 93 3.49 -13.00 7.98
CA MET A 93 2.26 -12.19 8.02
C MET A 93 1.09 -12.95 7.37
N LEU A 94 -0.12 -12.70 7.86
CA LEU A 94 -1.38 -13.04 7.22
C LEU A 94 -1.67 -12.02 6.10
N TYR A 95 -0.78 -12.01 5.12
CA TYR A 95 -0.75 -11.12 3.97
C TYR A 95 -0.43 -11.95 2.73
N PRO A 96 -0.85 -11.54 1.52
CA PRO A 96 -0.62 -12.35 0.33
C PRO A 96 0.87 -12.62 0.10
N LYS A 97 1.17 -13.75 -0.55
CA LYS A 97 2.54 -14.09 -0.91
C LYS A 97 3.08 -13.11 -1.97
N PRO A 98 4.39 -12.85 -2.00
CA PRO A 98 5.00 -12.07 -3.08
C PRO A 98 4.59 -12.56 -4.48
N GLY A 99 4.34 -11.62 -5.38
CA GLY A 99 3.98 -11.88 -6.77
C GLY A 99 2.51 -12.26 -7.01
N THR A 100 1.67 -12.31 -5.97
CA THR A 100 0.27 -12.76 -6.12
C THR A 100 -0.74 -11.63 -6.33
N MET A 101 -0.43 -10.42 -5.84
CA MET A 101 -1.34 -9.28 -5.97
C MET A 101 -1.16 -8.54 -7.29
N ARG A 102 -2.30 -8.18 -7.88
CA ARG A 102 -2.40 -7.20 -8.97
C ARG A 102 -2.20 -5.80 -8.42
N LEU A 103 -1.57 -4.93 -9.20
CA LEU A 103 -1.44 -3.52 -8.86
C LEU A 103 -2.49 -2.72 -9.60
N ALA A 104 -3.04 -1.72 -8.93
CA ALA A 104 -3.88 -0.73 -9.56
C ALA A 104 -3.49 0.67 -9.06
N PHE A 105 -3.67 1.69 -9.88
CA PHE A 105 -3.41 3.08 -9.53
C PHE A 105 -4.65 3.92 -9.77
N ASP A 106 -4.98 4.78 -8.83
CA ASP A 106 -5.98 5.84 -8.99
C ASP A 106 -5.38 6.98 -9.83
N GLU A 107 -5.33 6.80 -11.15
CA GLU A 107 -4.54 7.65 -12.05
C GLU A 107 -5.00 9.11 -12.05
N GLN A 108 -6.31 9.35 -11.90
CA GLN A 108 -6.89 10.70 -11.85
C GLN A 108 -6.94 11.28 -10.43
N TYR A 109 -6.52 10.51 -9.41
CA TYR A 109 -6.59 10.88 -8.00
C TYR A 109 -8.00 11.29 -7.52
N ILE A 110 -9.03 10.56 -7.97
CA ILE A 110 -10.44 10.87 -7.66
C ILE A 110 -11.13 9.79 -6.83
N MET A 111 -10.46 8.68 -6.49
CA MET A 111 -11.11 7.53 -5.81
C MET A 111 -11.79 7.92 -4.49
N ALA A 112 -11.18 8.81 -3.70
CA ALA A 112 -11.76 9.29 -2.46
C ALA A 112 -13.06 10.09 -2.71
N SER A 113 -13.04 11.02 -3.68
CA SER A 113 -14.20 11.80 -4.09
C SER A 113 -15.33 10.93 -4.63
N LEU A 114 -14.98 9.88 -5.40
CA LEU A 114 -15.95 8.92 -5.91
C LEU A 114 -16.59 8.07 -4.80
N GLY A 115 -15.86 7.80 -3.71
CA GLY A 115 -16.43 7.17 -2.52
C GLY A 115 -17.56 8.00 -1.87
N VAL A 116 -17.45 9.33 -1.91
CA VAL A 116 -18.53 10.22 -1.46
C VAL A 116 -19.68 10.22 -2.45
N LEU A 117 -19.40 10.38 -3.75
CA LEU A 117 -20.41 10.37 -4.82
C LEU A 117 -21.21 9.07 -4.85
N ALA A 118 -20.58 7.93 -4.55
CA ALA A 118 -21.23 6.62 -4.56
C ALA A 118 -22.41 6.52 -3.58
N LYS A 119 -22.49 7.39 -2.57
CA LYS A 119 -23.63 7.44 -1.63
C LYS A 119 -24.93 7.90 -2.29
N THR A 120 -24.85 8.73 -3.33
CA THR A 120 -26.03 9.29 -4.02
C THR A 120 -26.13 8.81 -5.47
N CYS A 121 -24.99 8.61 -6.15
CA CYS A 121 -24.91 8.23 -7.56
C CYS A 121 -23.95 7.04 -7.78
N PRO A 122 -24.28 5.83 -7.28
CA PRO A 122 -23.36 4.67 -7.31
C PRO A 122 -22.95 4.23 -8.72
N TYR A 123 -23.86 4.30 -9.69
CA TYR A 123 -23.56 3.92 -11.08
C TYR A 123 -22.54 4.85 -11.74
N ALA A 124 -22.75 6.17 -11.63
CA ALA A 124 -21.81 7.16 -12.15
C ALA A 124 -20.45 7.09 -11.43
N ALA A 125 -20.45 6.93 -10.10
CA ALA A 125 -19.22 6.79 -9.31
C ALA A 125 -18.41 5.57 -9.75
N LYS A 126 -19.07 4.43 -9.97
CA LYS A 126 -18.43 3.22 -10.48
C LYS A 126 -17.85 3.44 -11.89
N GLU A 127 -18.60 4.06 -12.80
CA GLU A 127 -18.14 4.29 -14.16
C GLU A 127 -16.89 5.19 -14.19
N LEU A 128 -16.88 6.26 -13.41
CA LEU A 128 -15.72 7.14 -13.27
C LEU A 128 -14.53 6.43 -12.60
N LEU A 129 -14.78 5.58 -11.59
CA LEU A 129 -13.73 4.83 -10.93
C LEU A 129 -13.03 3.88 -11.90
N MET A 130 -13.81 3.16 -12.71
CA MET A 130 -13.27 2.24 -13.72
C MET A 130 -12.47 2.97 -14.80
N LYS A 131 -12.79 4.23 -15.11
CA LYS A 131 -12.01 5.08 -16.02
C LYS A 131 -10.73 5.63 -15.37
N SER A 132 -10.72 5.83 -14.05
CA SER A 132 -9.54 6.31 -13.30
C SER A 132 -8.53 5.19 -13.02
N LEU A 133 -9.00 3.97 -12.76
CA LEU A 133 -8.13 2.88 -12.34
C LEU A 133 -7.28 2.33 -13.50
N ARG A 134 -5.95 2.45 -13.38
CA ARG A 134 -4.98 1.77 -14.24
C ARG A 134 -4.46 0.52 -13.57
N PHE A 135 -4.68 -0.65 -14.16
CA PHE A 135 -4.14 -1.92 -13.66
C PHE A 135 -2.79 -2.24 -14.30
N VAL A 136 -1.88 -2.83 -13.51
CA VAL A 136 -0.53 -3.28 -13.89
C VAL A 136 -0.27 -4.69 -13.38
#